data_AF-A0A524QUR1-F1
#
_entry.id   AF-A0A524QUR1-F1
#
_cell.length_a   1.000
_cell.length_b   1.000
_cell.length_c   1.000
_cell.angle_alpha   90.00
_cell.angle_beta   90.00
_cell.angle_gamma   90.00
#
_symmetry.space_group_name_H-M   'P 1'
#
loop_
_entity.id
_entity.type
_entity.pdbx_description
1 polymer ?
#
loop_
_entity_poly.entity_id
_entity_poly.type
_entity_poly.pdbx_seq_one_letter_code
_entity_poly.pdbx_strand_id
1 'polypeptide(L)'
;MLDIKFIRDNPELVKDGIRKKYSSVDIDQILDVDGRRREILTELEQLRERRNRVSGDIAVMKKNKQDATEQIAAMKEVGQTISQREQQLRDIE
;
A
#
# COMPACT_ATOMS: atom_id res chain seq x y z
N MET A 1 -10.86 7.93 -20.97
CA MET A 1 -10.95 7.35 -19.61
C MET A 1 -10.91 8.53 -18.64
N LEU A 2 -11.83 8.63 -17.69
CA LEU A 2 -11.75 9.67 -16.65
C LEU A 2 -10.58 9.34 -15.73
N ASP A 3 -9.79 10.33 -15.36
CA ASP A 3 -8.69 10.15 -14.43
C ASP A 3 -9.25 9.84 -13.04
N ILE A 4 -8.75 8.78 -12.39
CA ILE A 4 -9.12 8.40 -11.02
C ILE A 4 -8.86 9.55 -10.04
N LYS A 5 -7.84 10.38 -10.31
CA LYS A 5 -7.55 11.58 -9.55
C LYS A 5 -8.69 12.60 -9.64
N PHE A 6 -9.26 12.79 -10.83
CA PHE A 6 -10.38 13.70 -11.03
C PHE A 6 -11.65 13.20 -10.30
N ILE A 7 -11.91 11.90 -10.33
CA ILE A 7 -13.03 11.27 -9.61
C ILE A 7 -12.87 11.46 -8.09
N ARG A 8 -11.65 11.35 -7.58
CA ARG A 8 -11.33 11.57 -6.16
C ARG A 8 -11.45 13.02 -5.73
N ASP A 9 -10.98 13.95 -6.57
CA ASP A 9 -10.99 15.38 -6.26
C ASP A 9 -12.39 15.98 -6.42
N ASN A 10 -13.24 15.39 -7.28
CA ASN A 10 -14.58 15.91 -7.61
C ASN A 10 -15.67 14.80 -7.63
N PRO A 11 -15.86 14.03 -6.55
CA PRO A 11 -16.75 12.86 -6.55
C PRO A 11 -18.21 13.24 -6.84
N GLU A 12 -18.70 14.34 -6.27
CA GLU A 12 -20.08 14.80 -6.47
C GLU A 12 -20.34 15.25 -7.92
N LEU A 13 -19.38 15.94 -8.54
CA LEU A 13 -19.48 16.37 -9.93
C LEU A 13 -19.56 15.16 -10.87
N VAL A 14 -18.79 14.12 -10.59
CA VAL A 14 -18.79 12.88 -11.36
C VAL A 14 -20.09 12.10 -11.15
N LYS A 15 -20.59 12.00 -9.91
CA LYS A 15 -21.90 11.39 -9.60
C LYS A 15 -23.03 12.09 -10.34
N ASP A 16 -23.04 13.42 -10.37
CA ASP A 16 -24.04 14.21 -11.11
C ASP A 16 -23.93 14.01 -12.62
N GLY A 17 -22.72 13.92 -13.17
CA GLY A 17 -22.49 13.59 -14.58
C GLY A 17 -23.01 12.20 -14.94
N ILE A 18 -22.83 11.21 -14.06
CA ILE A 18 -23.32 9.84 -14.22
C ILE A 18 -24.85 9.79 -14.18
N ARG A 19 -25.47 10.49 -13.21
CA ARG A 19 -26.93 10.65 -13.13
C ARG A 19 -27.51 11.25 -14.41
N LYS A 20 -26.90 12.32 -14.93
CA LYS A 20 -27.32 12.96 -16.20
C LYS A 20 -27.16 12.05 -17.42
N LYS A 21 -26.26 11.06 -17.36
CA LYS A 21 -26.05 10.06 -18.41
C LYS A 21 -26.95 8.83 -18.25
N TYR A 22 -27.85 8.81 -17.27
CA TYR A 22 -28.69 7.64 -16.93
C TYR A 22 -27.87 6.36 -16.72
N SER A 23 -26.67 6.51 -16.17
CA SER A 23 -25.76 5.40 -15.87
C SER A 23 -25.77 5.12 -14.37
N SER A 24 -25.55 3.86 -13.99
CA SER A 24 -25.59 3.38 -12.60
C SER A 24 -24.21 2.98 -12.10
N VAL A 25 -23.18 3.78 -12.40
CA VAL A 25 -21.82 3.53 -11.93
C VAL A 25 -21.71 3.95 -10.46
N ASP A 26 -21.30 3.02 -9.61
CA ASP A 26 -21.06 3.26 -8.20
C ASP A 26 -19.67 3.89 -8.00
N ILE A 27 -19.64 5.22 -7.95
CA ILE A 27 -18.41 5.99 -7.69
C ILE A 27 -17.86 5.71 -6.29
N ASP A 28 -18.71 5.41 -5.33
CA ASP A 28 -18.26 5.16 -3.96
C ASP A 28 -17.47 3.85 -3.87
N GLN A 29 -17.89 2.81 -4.60
CA GLN A 29 -17.09 1.57 -4.74
C GLN A 29 -15.74 1.82 -5.42
N ILE A 30 -15.70 2.65 -6.46
CA ILE A 30 -14.44 2.98 -7.15
C ILE A 30 -13.47 3.68 -6.18
N LEU A 31 -13.98 4.61 -5.38
CA LEU A 31 -13.18 5.35 -4.40
C LEU A 31 -12.72 4.48 -3.24
N ASP A 32 -13.53 3.51 -2.80
CA ASP A 32 -13.16 2.54 -1.76
C ASP A 32 -12.02 1.63 -2.23
N VAL A 33 -12.12 1.07 -3.45
CA VAL A 33 -11.06 0.25 -4.05
C VAL A 33 -9.76 1.06 -4.23
N ASP A 34 -9.86 2.29 -4.74
CA ASP A 34 -8.71 3.20 -4.87
C ASP A 34 -8.13 3.59 -3.49
N GLY A 35 -8.95 3.71 -2.46
CA GLY A 35 -8.54 3.92 -1.08
C GLY A 35 -7.68 2.76 -0.55
N ARG A 36 -8.21 1.53 -0.64
CA ARG A 36 -7.50 0.31 -0.22
C ARG A 36 -6.18 0.14 -0.96
N ARG A 37 -6.17 0.41 -2.28
CA ARG A 37 -4.94 0.38 -3.09
C ARG A 37 -3.86 1.31 -2.52
N ARG A 38 -4.24 2.55 -2.18
CA ARG A 38 -3.32 3.55 -1.64
C ARG A 38 -2.85 3.22 -0.22
N GLU A 39 -3.71 2.66 0.61
CA GLU A 39 -3.33 2.18 1.95
C GLU A 39 -2.27 1.08 1.85
N ILE A 40 -2.50 0.06 1.02
CA ILE A 40 -1.55 -1.04 0.83
C ILE A 40 -0.22 -0.54 0.27
N LEU A 41 -0.23 0.38 -0.69
CA LEU A 41 0.99 1.00 -1.21
C LEU A 41 1.76 1.73 -0.11
N THR A 42 1.05 2.49 0.73
CA THR A 42 1.65 3.22 1.86
C THR A 42 2.26 2.25 2.88
N GLU A 43 1.54 1.19 3.24
CA GLU A 43 2.06 0.14 4.13
C GLU A 43 3.29 -0.55 3.54
N LEU A 44 3.29 -0.86 2.24
CA LEU A 44 4.43 -1.47 1.55
C LEU A 44 5.67 -0.59 1.60
N GLU A 45 5.52 0.72 1.35
CA GLU A 45 6.62 1.68 1.46
C GLU A 45 7.19 1.72 2.88
N GLN A 46 6.33 1.82 3.91
CA GLN A 46 6.74 1.82 5.31
C GLN A 46 7.47 0.52 5.70
N LEU A 47 6.97 -0.63 5.27
CA LEU A 47 7.59 -1.93 5.54
C LEU A 47 8.95 -2.06 4.84
N ARG A 48 9.07 -1.58 3.60
CA ARG A 48 10.34 -1.56 2.86
C ARG A 48 11.36 -0.65 3.51
N GLU A 49 10.94 0.54 3.95
CA GLU A 49 11.80 1.47 4.69
C GLU A 49 12.28 0.84 6.01
N ARG A 50 11.36 0.28 6.80
CA ARG A 50 11.68 -0.42 8.05
C ARG A 50 12.67 -1.56 7.81
N ARG A 51 12.45 -2.37 6.77
CA ARG A 51 13.35 -3.47 6.41
C ARG A 51 14.76 -2.96 6.09
N ASN A 52 14.86 -1.90 5.30
CA ASN A 52 16.15 -1.34 4.90
C ASN A 52 16.90 -0.76 6.10
N ARG A 53 16.18 -0.03 6.98
CA ARG A 53 16.74 0.55 8.22
C ARG A 53 17.31 -0.53 9.14
N VAL A 54 16.48 -1.52 9.49
CA VAL A 54 16.89 -2.60 10.38
C VAL A 54 17.99 -3.47 9.76
N SER A 55 18.00 -3.67 8.44
CA SER A 55 19.11 -4.37 7.78
C SER A 55 20.44 -3.62 7.93
N GLY A 56 20.42 -2.29 7.90
CA GLY A 56 21.57 -1.45 8.21
C GLY A 56 22.01 -1.60 9.66
N ASP A 57 21.07 -1.57 10.60
CA ASP A 57 21.34 -1.74 12.04
C ASP A 57 21.95 -3.12 12.34
N ILE A 58 21.42 -4.19 11.73
CA ILE A 58 21.97 -5.56 11.83
C ILE A 58 23.42 -5.60 11.35
N ALA A 59 23.75 -4.92 10.25
CA ALA A 59 25.12 -4.88 9.74
C ALA A 59 26.08 -4.20 10.72
N VAL A 60 25.65 -3.11 11.37
CA VAL A 60 26.42 -2.42 12.43
C VAL A 60 26.59 -3.32 13.66
N MET A 61 25.52 -3.98 14.12
CA MET A 61 25.57 -4.87 15.28
C MET A 61 26.50 -6.06 15.05
N LYS A 62 26.43 -6.69 13.86
CA LYS A 62 27.37 -7.77 13.48
C LYS A 62 28.82 -7.29 13.48
N LYS A 63 29.09 -6.08 12.97
CA LYS A 63 30.44 -5.48 13.00
C LYS A 63 30.93 -5.26 14.43
N ASN A 64 30.02 -4.90 15.33
CA ASN A 64 30.31 -4.70 16.76
C ASN A 64 30.29 -6.00 17.58
N LYS A 65 30.18 -7.19 16.94
CA LYS A 65 30.06 -8.50 17.59
C LYS A 65 28.86 -8.62 18.55
N GLN A 66 27.81 -7.84 18.32
CA GLN A 66 26.55 -7.90 19.04
C GLN A 66 25.63 -8.95 18.41
N ASP A 67 24.78 -9.56 19.22
CA ASP A 67 23.77 -10.51 18.74
C ASP A 67 22.64 -9.76 18.02
N ALA A 68 22.34 -10.19 16.79
CA ALA A 68 21.28 -9.62 15.95
C ALA A 68 20.23 -10.66 15.56
N THR A 69 20.21 -11.81 16.24
CA THR A 69 19.35 -12.95 15.88
C THR A 69 17.86 -12.60 15.92
N GLU A 70 17.42 -11.85 16.93
CA GLU A 70 16.02 -11.39 17.05
C GLU A 70 15.62 -10.45 15.90
N GLN A 71 16.50 -9.54 15.51
CA GLN A 71 16.23 -8.59 14.43
C GLN A 71 16.18 -9.30 13.09
N ILE A 72 17.03 -10.30 12.87
CA ILE A 72 17.00 -11.15 11.67
C ILE A 72 15.67 -11.92 11.60
N ALA A 73 15.19 -12.47 12.73
CA ALA A 73 13.89 -13.14 12.78
C ALA A 73 12.74 -12.18 12.45
N ALA A 74 12.72 -10.99 13.07
CA ALA A 74 11.72 -9.97 12.77
C ALA A 74 11.75 -9.52 11.29
N MET A 75 12.93 -9.45 10.66
CA MET A 75 13.04 -9.09 9.24
C MET A 75 12.48 -10.17 8.30
N LYS A 76 12.49 -11.44 8.72
CA LYS A 76 11.85 -12.52 7.96
C LYS A 76 10.33 -12.37 7.95
N GLU A 77 9.73 -12.01 9.09
CA GLU A 77 8.29 -11.73 9.20
C GLU A 77 7.88 -10.50 8.39
N VAL A 78 8.68 -9.43 8.42
CA VAL A 78 8.46 -8.24 7.59
C VAL A 78 8.51 -8.61 6.10
N GLY A 79 9.46 -9.46 5.69
CA GLY A 79 9.52 -9.97 4.32
C GLY A 79 8.27 -10.73 3.89
N GLN A 80 7.73 -11.60 4.76
CA GLN A 80 6.47 -12.30 4.50
C GLN A 80 5.28 -11.35 4.40
N THR A 81 5.22 -10.35 5.28
CA THR A 81 4.17 -9.33 5.29
C THR A 81 4.20 -8.53 4.00
N ILE A 82 5.38 -8.12 3.52
CA ILE A 82 5.55 -7.44 2.23
C ILE A 82 4.99 -8.30 1.09
N SER A 83 5.37 -9.58 1.01
CA SER A 83 4.86 -10.47 -0.04
C SER A 83 3.33 -10.63 0.00
N GLN A 84 2.74 -10.72 1.19
CA GLN A 84 1.28 -10.78 1.35
C GLN A 84 0.60 -9.49 0.89
N ARG A 85 1.13 -8.33 1.27
CA ARG A 85 0.61 -7.02 0.85
C ARG A 85 0.76 -6.80 -0.65
N GLU A 86 1.87 -7.24 -1.25
CA GLU A 86 2.05 -7.20 -2.71
C GLU A 86 1.05 -8.10 -3.44
N GLN A 87 0.67 -9.24 -2.86
CA GLN A 87 -0.39 -10.07 -3.43
C GLN A 87 -1.76 -9.37 -3.35
N GLN A 88 -2.10 -8.80 -2.19
CA GLN A 88 -3.34 -8.04 -2.02
C GLN A 88 -3.42 -6.85 -2.97
N LEU A 89 -2.30 -6.17 -3.22
CA LEU A 89 -2.22 -5.09 -4.20
C LEU A 89 -2.52 -5.60 -5.62
N ARG A 90 -1.97 -6.75 -6.01
CA ARG A 90 -2.23 -7.38 -7.32
C ARG A 90 -3.68 -7.82 -7.49
N ASP A 91 -4.35 -8.21 -6.41
CA ASP A 91 -5.75 -8.65 -6.47
C ASP A 91 -6.72 -7.44 -6.57
N ILE A 92 -6.24 -6.23 -6.26
CA ILE A 92 -6.99 -4.96 -6.33
C ILE A 92 -6.80 -4.24 -7.68
N GLU A 93 -5.71 -4.53 -8.40
CA GLU A 93 -5.40 -3.99 -9.73
C GLU A 93 -6.02 -4.81 -10.87
#